data_AF-A0A6C1PNM7-F1
#
_entry.id   AF-A0A6C1PNM7-F1
#
_cell.length_a   1.000
_cell.length_b   1.000
_cell.length_c   1.000
_cell.angle_alpha   90.00
_cell.angle_beta   90.00
_cell.angle_gamma   90.00
#
_symmetry.space_group_name_H-M   'P 1'
#
loop_
_entity.id
_entity.type
_entity.pdbx_description
1 polymer ?
#
loop_
_entity_poly.entity_id
_entity_poly.type
_entity_poly.pdbx_seq_one_letter_code
_entity_poly.pdbx_strand_id
1 'polypeptide(L)'
;MERMAPGTNRLHPEQALHLFKISRSASLGDLNRAYRALANKYHPDRHPDREAWAHQAMTKINLAYDTAVDYLGALRYEEIEQRLDRQIKAHDDFMAVFTIVADRVLDAMFTYYQYGLDNTHQRASGTPRMRYRRAVKNLVAAIDRLNELRAPNPVDAQTRSTFTTFAHSFLRCIQLTRVLSPSSPSAERLAYRHYHQGSVALDSAIRRTFFKAELSRPHEMASPQNLSVGLNEFMTLMTKFSRSSWVTETALKLHLLDSFRDVLKLAERYEALGL
;
A
#
# COMPACT_ATOMS: atom_id res chain seq x y z
N MET A 1 -43.96 28.10 -34.06
CA MET A 1 -42.97 29.14 -34.42
C MET A 1 -41.98 29.24 -33.27
N GLU A 2 -40.98 28.37 -33.31
CA GLU A 2 -39.95 28.27 -32.28
C GLU A 2 -38.79 29.20 -32.70
N ARG A 3 -38.48 30.20 -31.88
CA ARG A 3 -37.42 31.17 -32.16
C ARG A 3 -36.06 30.50 -31.95
N MET A 4 -35.37 30.20 -33.06
CA MET A 4 -33.96 29.77 -33.04
C MET A 4 -33.07 30.90 -32.51
N ALA A 5 -32.21 30.58 -31.54
CA ALA A 5 -31.22 31.48 -30.97
C ALA A 5 -30.14 31.89 -32.00
N PRO A 6 -29.57 33.11 -31.92
CA PRO A 6 -28.58 33.58 -32.88
C PRO A 6 -27.28 32.77 -32.78
N GLY A 7 -26.82 32.30 -33.94
CA GLY A 7 -25.65 31.44 -34.10
C GLY A 7 -24.39 32.05 -33.50
N THR A 8 -23.86 31.40 -32.48
CA THR A 8 -22.49 31.60 -32.04
C THR A 8 -21.58 31.06 -33.14
N ASN A 9 -20.91 31.96 -33.87
CA ASN A 9 -19.92 31.64 -34.89
C ASN A 9 -18.66 31.04 -34.20
N ARG A 10 -18.80 29.85 -33.61
CA ARG A 10 -17.69 29.12 -32.97
C ARG A 10 -16.89 28.43 -34.07
N LEU A 11 -15.63 28.84 -34.21
CA LEU A 11 -14.67 28.17 -35.08
C LEU A 11 -14.54 26.70 -34.64
N HIS A 12 -14.48 25.75 -35.57
CA HIS A 12 -14.31 24.35 -35.22
C HIS A 12 -12.88 24.12 -34.69
N PRO A 13 -12.67 23.30 -33.63
CA PRO A 13 -11.33 23.09 -33.05
C PRO A 13 -10.27 22.63 -34.06
N GLU A 14 -10.62 21.75 -35.00
CA GLU A 14 -9.68 21.32 -36.04
C GLU A 14 -9.27 22.46 -36.98
N GLN A 15 -10.18 23.38 -37.28
CA GLN A 15 -9.89 24.54 -38.10
C GLN A 15 -8.96 25.51 -37.35
N ALA A 16 -9.17 25.64 -36.04
CA ALA A 16 -8.30 26.40 -35.16
C ALA A 16 -6.87 25.84 -35.15
N LEU A 17 -6.71 24.53 -34.92
CA LEU A 17 -5.40 23.86 -34.96
C LEU A 17 -4.74 23.95 -36.34
N HIS A 18 -5.52 23.80 -37.41
CA HIS A 18 -5.03 23.92 -38.78
C HIS A 18 -4.54 25.33 -39.10
N LEU A 19 -5.19 26.39 -38.60
CA LEU A 19 -4.73 27.77 -38.75
C LEU A 19 -3.32 27.96 -38.16
N PHE A 20 -3.07 27.37 -36.99
CA PHE A 20 -1.75 27.39 -36.34
C PHE A 20 -0.79 26.33 -36.88
N LYS A 21 -1.25 25.44 -37.77
CA LYS A 21 -0.48 24.32 -38.33
C LYS A 21 0.10 23.40 -37.25
N ILE A 22 -0.67 23.15 -36.20
CA ILE A 22 -0.29 22.28 -35.09
C ILE A 22 -1.20 21.04 -35.04
N SER A 23 -0.69 19.95 -34.46
CA SER A 23 -1.43 18.72 -34.26
C SER A 23 -2.25 18.74 -32.96
N ARG A 24 -3.12 17.75 -32.79
CA ARG A 24 -3.85 17.51 -31.52
C ARG A 24 -2.93 17.15 -30.35
N SER A 25 -1.71 16.66 -30.64
CA SER A 25 -0.67 16.35 -29.65
C SER A 25 0.23 17.54 -29.31
N ALA A 26 -0.02 18.72 -29.89
CA ALA A 26 0.77 19.91 -29.66
C ALA A 26 0.58 20.43 -28.22
N SER A 27 1.66 20.91 -27.62
CA SER A 27 1.59 21.52 -26.30
C SER A 27 0.98 22.93 -26.38
N LEU A 28 0.49 23.45 -25.24
CA LEU A 28 0.13 24.87 -25.15
C LEU A 28 1.33 25.79 -25.46
N GLY A 29 2.57 25.32 -25.27
CA GLY A 29 3.78 26.03 -25.68
C GLY A 29 3.90 26.15 -27.20
N ASP A 30 3.55 25.09 -27.94
CA ASP A 30 3.53 25.09 -29.41
C ASP A 30 2.47 26.05 -29.95
N LEU A 31 1.26 26.01 -29.38
CA LEU A 31 0.18 26.93 -29.72
C LEU A 31 0.59 28.39 -29.47
N ASN A 32 1.19 28.69 -28.32
CA ASN A 32 1.68 30.03 -27.99
C ASN A 32 2.75 30.52 -28.98
N ARG A 33 3.67 29.65 -29.42
CA ARG A 33 4.68 30.00 -30.43
C ARG A 33 4.04 30.31 -31.79
N ALA A 34 3.12 29.46 -32.24
CA ALA A 34 2.42 29.64 -33.51
C ALA A 34 1.55 30.91 -33.50
N TYR A 35 0.88 31.18 -32.38
CA TYR A 35 0.10 32.39 -32.17
C TYR A 35 0.95 33.65 -32.29
N ARG A 36 2.07 33.73 -31.56
CA ARG A 36 2.97 34.89 -31.61
C ARG A 36 3.51 35.13 -33.02
N ALA A 37 3.82 34.07 -33.77
CA ALA A 37 4.29 34.18 -35.15
C ALA A 37 3.22 34.79 -36.08
N LEU A 38 1.96 34.35 -35.96
CA LEU A 38 0.85 34.89 -36.73
C LEU A 38 0.47 36.31 -36.29
N ALA A 39 0.35 36.56 -34.98
CA ALA A 39 0.06 37.88 -34.44
C ALA A 39 1.10 38.91 -34.91
N ASN A 40 2.38 38.56 -34.86
CA ASN A 40 3.45 39.43 -35.36
C ASN A 40 3.37 39.68 -36.87
N LYS A 41 2.84 38.74 -37.66
CA LYS A 41 2.69 38.89 -39.11
C LYS A 41 1.49 39.75 -39.50
N TYR A 42 0.41 39.70 -38.72
CA TYR A 42 -0.88 40.32 -39.07
C TYR A 42 -1.28 41.48 -38.14
N HIS A 43 -0.39 41.95 -37.27
CA HIS A 43 -0.68 43.06 -36.34
C HIS A 43 -1.07 44.35 -37.10
N PRO A 44 -2.17 45.04 -36.71
CA PRO A 44 -2.60 46.29 -37.35
C PRO A 44 -1.51 47.35 -37.47
N ASP A 45 -0.71 47.56 -36.42
CA ASP A 45 0.41 48.53 -36.42
C ASP A 45 1.46 48.28 -37.51
N ARG A 46 1.57 47.04 -38.02
CA ARG A 46 2.53 46.69 -39.07
C ARG A 46 1.95 46.84 -40.48
N HIS A 47 0.65 47.11 -40.60
CA HIS A 47 -0.08 47.25 -41.87
C HIS A 47 -1.03 48.47 -41.85
N PRO A 48 -0.50 49.70 -41.67
CA PRO A 48 -1.32 50.91 -41.55
C PRO A 48 -2.10 51.25 -42.83
N ASP A 49 -1.64 50.78 -43.99
CA ASP A 49 -2.31 50.93 -45.28
C ASP A 49 -3.48 49.94 -45.48
N ARG A 50 -3.58 48.91 -44.63
CA ARG A 50 -4.58 47.82 -44.71
C ARG A 50 -5.15 47.46 -43.35
N GLU A 51 -5.42 48.48 -42.53
CA GLU A 51 -5.85 48.32 -41.14
C GLU A 51 -7.07 47.41 -40.99
N ALA A 52 -8.12 47.61 -41.79
CA ALA A 52 -9.33 46.79 -41.74
C ALA A 52 -9.06 45.30 -42.03
N TRP A 53 -8.15 45.00 -42.95
CA TRP A 53 -7.75 43.62 -43.27
C TRP A 53 -6.94 43.00 -42.13
N ALA A 54 -5.98 43.75 -41.58
CA ALA A 54 -5.15 43.30 -40.46
C ALA A 54 -5.99 43.07 -39.19
N HIS A 55 -6.94 43.95 -38.90
CA HIS A 55 -7.89 43.79 -37.80
C HIS A 55 -8.75 42.53 -37.98
N GLN A 56 -9.32 42.31 -39.17
CA GLN A 56 -10.10 41.10 -39.45
C GLN A 56 -9.25 39.82 -39.32
N ALA A 57 -8.00 39.85 -39.77
CA ALA A 57 -7.07 38.73 -39.61
C ALA A 57 -6.76 38.45 -38.14
N MET A 58 -6.48 39.49 -37.34
CA MET A 58 -6.17 39.36 -35.93
C MET A 58 -7.38 38.86 -35.11
N THR A 59 -8.60 39.33 -35.42
CA THR A 59 -9.83 38.80 -34.82
C THR A 59 -9.98 37.29 -35.07
N LYS A 60 -9.70 36.82 -36.30
CA LYS A 60 -9.74 35.39 -36.64
C LYS A 60 -8.65 34.61 -35.89
N ILE A 61 -7.44 35.15 -35.79
CA ILE A 61 -6.31 34.52 -35.08
C ILE A 61 -6.63 34.40 -33.58
N ASN A 62 -7.18 35.43 -32.94
CA ASN A 62 -7.56 35.39 -31.53
C ASN A 62 -8.68 34.37 -31.28
N LEU A 63 -9.74 34.39 -32.10
CA LEU A 63 -10.83 33.41 -31.99
C LEU A 63 -10.32 31.97 -32.14
N ALA A 64 -9.42 31.73 -33.09
CA ALA A 64 -8.79 30.44 -33.27
C ALA A 64 -7.92 30.07 -32.06
N TYR A 65 -7.17 31.03 -31.51
CA TYR A 65 -6.31 30.79 -30.35
C TYR A 65 -7.14 30.33 -29.16
N ASP A 66 -8.19 31.06 -28.80
CA ASP A 66 -9.08 30.73 -27.68
C ASP A 66 -9.71 29.34 -27.88
N THR A 67 -10.21 29.07 -29.08
CA THR A 67 -10.78 27.76 -29.45
C THR A 67 -9.74 26.62 -29.30
N ALA A 68 -8.50 26.85 -29.73
CA ALA A 68 -7.43 25.87 -29.65
C ALA A 68 -6.94 25.64 -28.21
N VAL A 69 -6.90 26.69 -27.37
CA VAL A 69 -6.57 26.59 -25.96
C VAL A 69 -7.59 25.70 -25.23
N ASP A 70 -8.88 25.99 -25.42
CA ASP A 70 -9.96 25.21 -24.80
C ASP A 70 -9.90 23.75 -25.23
N TYR A 71 -9.71 23.50 -26.53
CA TYR A 71 -9.67 22.14 -27.07
C TYR A 71 -8.45 21.33 -26.59
N LEU A 72 -7.24 21.89 -26.67
CA LEU A 72 -6.04 21.22 -26.18
C LEU A 72 -6.08 21.04 -24.64
N GLY A 73 -6.70 21.98 -23.93
CA GLY A 73 -6.96 21.86 -22.49
C GLY A 73 -7.88 20.69 -22.16
N ALA A 74 -9.00 20.56 -22.88
CA ALA A 74 -9.95 19.46 -22.71
C ALA A 74 -9.32 18.09 -23.01
N LEU A 75 -8.59 17.96 -24.12
CA LEU A 75 -7.86 16.72 -24.45
C LEU A 75 -6.89 16.32 -23.34
N ARG A 76 -6.12 17.28 -22.82
CA ARG A 76 -5.17 17.00 -21.73
C ARG A 76 -5.89 16.61 -20.42
N TYR A 77 -7.04 17.20 -20.15
CA TYR A 77 -7.86 16.83 -19.00
C TYR A 77 -8.35 15.39 -19.13
N GLU A 78 -8.92 15.02 -20.27
CA GLU A 78 -9.36 13.65 -20.57
C GLU A 78 -8.21 12.63 -20.44
N GLU A 79 -7.02 12.96 -20.93
CA GLU A 79 -5.83 12.10 -20.77
C GLU A 79 -5.43 11.89 -19.31
N ILE A 80 -5.50 12.95 -18.49
CA ILE A 80 -5.20 12.87 -17.05
C ILE A 80 -6.24 12.02 -16.34
N GLU A 81 -7.52 12.22 -16.63
CA GLU A 81 -8.64 11.47 -16.07
C GLU A 81 -8.50 9.97 -16.41
N GLN A 82 -8.30 9.62 -17.68
CA GLN A 82 -8.07 8.24 -18.11
C GLN A 82 -6.82 7.60 -17.47
N ARG A 83 -5.78 8.40 -17.19
CA ARG A 83 -4.59 7.91 -16.49
C ARG A 83 -4.91 7.64 -15.02
N LEU A 84 -5.66 8.52 -14.36
CA LEU A 84 -6.07 8.36 -12.98
C LEU A 84 -7.00 7.15 -12.82
N ASP A 85 -7.99 6.99 -13.68
CA ASP A 85 -8.90 5.83 -13.69
C ASP A 85 -8.14 4.51 -13.83
N ARG A 86 -7.14 4.46 -14.72
CA ARG A 86 -6.27 3.29 -14.86
C ARG A 86 -5.46 3.00 -13.60
N GLN A 87 -4.99 4.04 -12.91
CA GLN A 87 -4.25 3.88 -11.66
C GLN A 87 -5.14 3.41 -10.51
N ILE A 88 -6.34 3.98 -10.38
CA ILE A 88 -7.34 3.57 -9.39
C ILE A 88 -7.73 2.11 -9.62
N LYS A 89 -8.10 1.76 -10.86
CA LYS A 89 -8.47 0.38 -11.20
C LYS A 89 -7.32 -0.61 -10.91
N ALA A 90 -6.09 -0.25 -11.25
CA ALA A 90 -4.95 -1.12 -10.97
C ALA A 90 -4.71 -1.32 -9.47
N HIS A 91 -4.92 -0.27 -8.66
CA HIS A 91 -4.87 -0.35 -7.20
C HIS A 91 -5.99 -1.27 -6.66
N ASP A 92 -7.22 -1.10 -7.11
CA ASP A 92 -8.36 -1.93 -6.69
C ASP A 92 -8.16 -3.40 -7.04
N ASP A 93 -7.71 -3.69 -8.27
CA ASP A 93 -7.39 -5.05 -8.72
C ASP A 93 -6.26 -5.66 -7.85
N PHE A 94 -5.25 -4.88 -7.50
CA PHE A 94 -4.18 -5.31 -6.60
C PHE A 94 -4.72 -5.61 -5.19
N MET A 95 -5.50 -4.70 -4.61
CA MET A 95 -6.03 -4.83 -3.26
C MET A 95 -6.96 -6.04 -3.13
N ALA A 96 -7.81 -6.29 -4.13
CA ALA A 96 -8.68 -7.47 -4.15
C ALA A 96 -7.88 -8.78 -4.06
N VAL A 97 -6.81 -8.90 -4.84
CA VAL A 97 -5.95 -10.10 -4.80
C VAL A 97 -5.13 -10.14 -3.52
N PHE A 98 -4.60 -9.00 -3.07
CA PHE A 98 -3.81 -8.90 -1.84
C PHE A 98 -4.61 -9.35 -0.63
N THR A 99 -5.86 -8.89 -0.45
CA THR A 99 -6.73 -9.28 0.66
C THR A 99 -6.97 -10.79 0.67
N ILE A 100 -7.28 -11.40 -0.48
CA ILE A 100 -7.45 -12.87 -0.58
C ILE A 100 -6.22 -13.63 -0.10
N VAL A 101 -5.02 -13.14 -0.41
CA VAL A 101 -3.77 -13.79 0.02
C VAL A 101 -3.46 -13.50 1.48
N ALA A 102 -3.72 -12.28 1.95
CA ALA A 102 -3.59 -11.89 3.35
C ALA A 102 -4.51 -12.74 4.25
N ASP A 103 -5.75 -12.98 3.84
CA ASP A 103 -6.70 -13.85 4.55
C ASP A 103 -6.15 -15.27 4.70
N ARG A 104 -5.46 -15.81 3.68
CA ARG A 104 -4.82 -17.14 3.79
C ARG A 104 -3.68 -17.18 4.80
N VAL A 105 -2.95 -16.07 4.96
CA VAL A 105 -1.95 -15.93 6.04
C VAL A 105 -2.67 -15.94 7.40
N LEU A 106 -3.72 -15.14 7.52
CA LEU A 106 -4.51 -15.03 8.75
C LEU A 106 -5.20 -16.35 9.11
N ASP A 107 -5.73 -17.11 8.16
CA ASP A 107 -6.31 -18.44 8.36
C ASP A 107 -5.28 -19.44 8.91
N ALA A 108 -4.05 -19.39 8.40
CA ALA A 108 -2.97 -20.24 8.89
C ALA A 108 -2.56 -19.87 10.33
N MET A 109 -2.50 -18.56 10.63
CA MET A 109 -2.27 -18.03 11.98
C MET A 109 -3.41 -18.37 12.93
N PHE A 110 -4.65 -18.25 12.48
CA PHE A 110 -5.84 -18.60 13.23
C PHE A 110 -5.81 -20.09 13.60
N THR A 111 -5.54 -20.97 12.63
CA THR A 111 -5.37 -22.42 12.87
C THR A 111 -4.28 -22.68 13.91
N TYR A 112 -3.16 -21.94 13.85
CA TYR A 112 -2.07 -22.05 14.81
C TYR A 112 -2.54 -21.73 16.24
N TYR A 113 -3.22 -20.60 16.43
CA TYR A 113 -3.67 -20.18 17.76
C TYR A 113 -4.89 -20.93 18.28
N GLN A 114 -5.87 -21.24 17.42
CA GLN A 114 -7.10 -21.96 17.75
C GLN A 114 -6.79 -23.30 18.44
N TYR A 115 -5.71 -23.96 18.03
CA TYR A 115 -5.30 -25.26 18.55
C TYR A 115 -4.17 -25.19 19.59
N GLY A 116 -3.85 -24.00 20.11
CA GLY A 116 -2.83 -23.84 21.15
C GLY A 116 -1.41 -24.24 20.70
N LEU A 117 -1.13 -24.15 19.40
CA LEU A 117 0.12 -24.62 18.81
C LEU A 117 1.32 -23.70 19.14
N ASP A 118 1.07 -22.58 19.83
CA ASP A 118 2.08 -21.79 20.53
C ASP A 118 2.78 -22.57 21.66
N ASN A 119 2.14 -23.62 22.18
CA ASN A 119 2.79 -24.56 23.08
C ASN A 119 3.62 -25.61 22.28
N THR A 120 4.95 -25.51 22.39
CA THR A 120 5.88 -26.42 21.72
C THR A 120 5.62 -27.89 22.00
N HIS A 121 5.25 -28.24 23.22
CA HIS A 121 4.99 -29.64 23.59
C HIS A 121 3.77 -30.21 22.86
N GLN A 122 2.75 -29.39 22.61
CA GLN A 122 1.55 -29.85 21.91
C GLN A 122 1.85 -30.22 20.46
N ARG A 123 2.84 -29.62 19.81
CA ARG A 123 3.18 -29.87 18.40
C ARG A 123 3.91 -31.19 18.14
N ALA A 124 4.34 -31.91 19.19
CA ALA A 124 5.26 -33.04 19.05
C ALA A 124 4.62 -34.33 18.50
N SER A 125 3.32 -34.57 18.72
CA SER A 125 2.67 -35.84 18.37
C SER A 125 1.18 -35.71 18.04
N GLY A 126 0.64 -36.73 17.36
CA GLY A 126 -0.80 -36.88 17.10
C GLY A 126 -1.41 -35.80 16.20
N THR A 127 -2.70 -35.55 16.41
CA THR A 127 -3.50 -34.57 15.66
C THR A 127 -2.93 -33.14 15.70
N PRO A 128 -2.46 -32.60 16.84
CA PRO A 128 -1.84 -31.28 16.89
C PRO A 128 -0.62 -31.12 15.98
N ARG A 129 0.24 -32.16 15.87
CA ARG A 129 1.38 -32.15 14.94
C ARG A 129 0.95 -32.02 13.48
N MET A 130 -0.12 -32.72 13.10
CA MET A 130 -0.67 -32.64 11.74
C MET A 130 -1.23 -31.25 11.46
N ARG A 131 -1.98 -30.67 12.41
CA ARG A 131 -2.52 -29.30 12.33
C ARG A 131 -1.42 -28.26 12.22
N TYR A 132 -0.36 -28.38 13.04
CA TYR A 132 0.81 -27.51 12.96
C TYR A 132 1.49 -27.58 11.59
N ARG A 133 1.75 -28.78 11.07
CA ARG A 133 2.35 -28.95 9.74
C ARG A 133 1.48 -28.35 8.64
N ARG A 134 0.16 -28.50 8.73
CA ARG A 134 -0.79 -27.91 7.78
C ARG A 134 -0.77 -26.38 7.86
N ALA A 135 -0.81 -25.81 9.07
CA ALA A 135 -0.74 -24.36 9.28
C ALA A 135 0.57 -23.79 8.70
N VAL A 136 1.72 -24.40 9.01
CA VAL A 136 3.03 -24.01 8.45
C VAL A 136 3.04 -24.11 6.92
N LYS A 137 2.55 -25.22 6.34
CA LYS A 137 2.49 -25.40 4.89
C LYS A 137 1.63 -24.32 4.22
N ASN A 138 0.46 -24.04 4.78
CA ASN A 138 -0.45 -23.03 4.26
C ASN A 138 0.16 -21.64 4.35
N LEU A 139 0.82 -21.32 5.48
CA LEU A 139 1.49 -20.05 5.68
C LEU A 139 2.63 -19.84 4.67
N VAL A 140 3.48 -20.86 4.45
CA VAL A 140 4.54 -20.82 3.43
C VAL A 140 3.96 -20.55 2.05
N ALA A 141 2.94 -21.30 1.64
CA ALA A 141 2.31 -21.10 0.34
C ALA A 141 1.67 -19.71 0.17
N ALA A 142 1.07 -19.17 1.23
CA ALA A 142 0.51 -17.82 1.22
C ALA A 142 1.60 -16.75 1.12
N ILE A 143 2.71 -16.92 1.84
CA ILE A 143 3.89 -16.04 1.77
C ILE A 143 4.52 -16.06 0.37
N ASP A 144 4.70 -17.23 -0.23
CA ASP A 144 5.21 -17.35 -1.60
C ASP A 144 4.30 -16.57 -2.56
N ARG A 145 2.98 -16.70 -2.40
CA ARG A 145 2.02 -15.97 -3.20
C ARG A 145 2.10 -14.45 -2.98
N LEU A 146 2.30 -13.98 -1.75
CA LEU A 146 2.51 -12.54 -1.47
C LEU A 146 3.73 -12.00 -2.22
N ASN A 147 4.85 -12.75 -2.24
CA ASN A 147 6.07 -12.34 -2.94
C ASN A 147 5.87 -12.22 -4.46
N GLU A 148 5.01 -13.05 -5.04
CA GLU A 148 4.66 -13.04 -6.46
C GLU A 148 3.73 -11.89 -6.86
N LEU A 149 2.97 -11.30 -5.93
CA LEU A 149 2.00 -10.24 -6.25
C LEU A 149 2.70 -9.01 -6.82
N ARG A 150 2.33 -8.58 -8.02
CA ARG A 150 2.86 -7.35 -8.61
C ARG A 150 2.10 -6.13 -8.08
N ALA A 151 2.83 -5.22 -7.44
CA ALA A 151 2.28 -3.95 -7.01
C ALA A 151 2.32 -2.93 -8.15
N PRO A 152 1.20 -2.23 -8.44
CA PRO A 152 1.13 -1.27 -9.55
C PRO A 152 1.80 0.07 -9.24
N ASN A 153 2.02 0.38 -7.97
CA ASN A 153 2.65 1.62 -7.52
C ASN A 153 3.50 1.40 -6.24
N PRO A 154 4.31 2.38 -5.81
CA PRO A 154 5.18 2.25 -4.63
C PRO A 154 4.44 2.05 -3.31
N VAL A 155 3.23 2.59 -3.17
CA VAL A 155 2.43 2.45 -1.94
C VAL A 155 1.98 1.00 -1.80
N ASP A 156 1.46 0.41 -2.87
CA ASP A 156 1.06 -1.00 -2.91
C ASP A 156 2.26 -1.95 -2.72
N ALA A 157 3.43 -1.56 -3.24
CA ALA A 157 4.66 -2.31 -3.04
C ALA A 157 5.05 -2.32 -1.56
N GLN A 158 4.90 -1.18 -0.87
CA GLN A 158 5.13 -1.07 0.56
C GLN A 158 4.09 -1.87 1.37
N THR A 159 2.80 -1.77 1.05
CA THR A 159 1.71 -2.55 1.66
C THR A 159 2.02 -4.05 1.61
N ARG A 160 2.32 -4.56 0.41
CA ARG A 160 2.75 -5.95 0.19
C ARG A 160 3.98 -6.29 1.03
N SER A 161 5.03 -5.47 0.97
CA SER A 161 6.30 -5.73 1.66
C SER A 161 6.15 -5.77 3.19
N THR A 162 5.41 -4.82 3.76
CA THR A 162 5.14 -4.75 5.21
C THR A 162 4.44 -6.02 5.68
N PHE A 163 3.34 -6.40 5.03
CA PHE A 163 2.58 -7.59 5.43
C PHE A 163 3.37 -8.89 5.21
N THR A 164 4.12 -8.98 4.11
CA THR A 164 4.98 -10.14 3.81
C THR A 164 6.09 -10.31 4.85
N THR A 165 6.70 -9.21 5.29
CA THR A 165 7.74 -9.21 6.33
C THR A 165 7.18 -9.71 7.67
N PHE A 166 5.98 -9.27 8.03
CA PHE A 166 5.27 -9.77 9.21
C PHE A 166 5.00 -11.28 9.10
N ALA A 167 4.44 -11.74 7.97
CA ALA A 167 4.13 -13.15 7.76
C ALA A 167 5.38 -14.05 7.83
N HIS A 168 6.49 -13.63 7.22
CA HIS A 168 7.79 -14.31 7.34
C HIS A 168 8.31 -14.33 8.77
N SER A 169 8.24 -13.21 9.48
CA SER A 169 8.68 -13.12 10.88
C SER A 169 7.87 -14.03 11.78
N PHE A 170 6.57 -14.13 11.53
CA PHE A 170 5.67 -15.03 12.23
C PHE A 170 6.05 -16.49 11.93
N LEU A 171 6.25 -16.85 10.66
CA LEU A 171 6.69 -18.18 10.25
C LEU A 171 7.98 -18.60 10.97
N ARG A 172 8.98 -17.73 11.02
CA ARG A 172 10.25 -18.00 11.72
C ARG A 172 10.03 -18.24 13.21
N CYS A 173 9.17 -17.45 13.84
CA CYS A 173 8.86 -17.61 15.27
C CYS A 173 8.11 -18.91 15.57
N ILE A 174 7.13 -19.29 14.74
CA ILE A 174 6.41 -20.55 14.95
C ILE A 174 7.26 -21.78 14.62
N GLN A 175 8.43 -21.64 14.00
CA GLN A 175 9.38 -22.74 13.78
C GLN A 175 10.34 -22.93 14.96
N LEU A 176 10.32 -22.05 15.96
CA LEU A 176 11.11 -22.22 17.18
C LEU A 176 10.63 -23.44 17.96
N THR A 177 11.55 -24.34 18.28
CA THR A 177 11.27 -25.62 18.97
C THR A 177 12.04 -25.78 20.27
N ARG A 178 12.90 -24.82 20.63
CA ARG A 178 13.68 -24.86 21.88
C ARG A 178 12.73 -24.88 23.08
N VAL A 179 13.06 -25.74 24.04
CA VAL A 179 12.41 -25.84 25.35
C VAL A 179 13.45 -25.68 26.45
N LEU A 180 13.06 -25.09 27.58
CA LEU A 180 13.95 -24.93 28.72
C LEU A 180 14.32 -26.32 29.29
N SER A 181 15.61 -26.61 29.42
CA SER A 181 16.06 -27.84 30.08
C SER A 181 15.87 -27.73 31.61
N PRO A 182 15.40 -28.78 32.31
CA PRO A 182 15.34 -28.80 33.78
C PRO A 182 16.70 -28.58 34.45
N SER A 183 17.79 -28.99 33.81
CA SER A 183 19.16 -28.83 34.31
C SER A 183 19.77 -27.45 34.05
N SER A 184 19.02 -26.51 33.46
CA SER A 184 19.54 -25.19 33.07
C SER A 184 19.96 -24.37 34.30
N PRO A 185 21.09 -23.63 34.25
CA PRO A 185 21.50 -22.73 35.32
C PRO A 185 20.44 -21.67 35.68
N SER A 186 20.56 -21.09 36.88
CA SER A 186 19.60 -20.06 37.36
C SER A 186 19.48 -18.88 36.39
N ALA A 187 20.60 -18.40 35.83
CA ALA A 187 20.60 -17.31 34.85
C ALA A 187 19.84 -17.66 33.57
N GLU A 188 19.96 -18.89 33.06
CA GLU A 188 19.20 -19.37 31.89
C GLU A 188 17.70 -19.46 32.18
N ARG A 189 17.32 -19.88 33.40
CA ARG A 189 15.90 -19.93 33.80
C ARG A 189 15.29 -18.53 33.91
N LEU A 190 16.06 -17.56 34.40
CA LEU A 190 15.63 -16.16 34.47
C LEU A 190 15.52 -15.54 33.07
N ALA A 191 16.51 -15.78 32.19
CA ALA A 191 16.44 -15.37 30.79
C ALA A 191 15.21 -15.99 30.10
N TYR A 192 14.98 -17.29 30.24
CA TYR A 192 13.79 -17.95 29.70
C TYR A 192 12.50 -17.33 30.21
N ARG A 193 12.42 -16.93 31.48
CA ARG A 193 11.22 -16.28 32.03
C ARG A 193 10.88 -14.99 31.28
N HIS A 194 11.87 -14.12 31.06
CA HIS A 194 11.70 -12.90 30.27
C HIS A 194 11.31 -13.22 28.82
N TYR A 195 12.01 -14.15 28.16
CA TYR A 195 11.64 -14.60 26.82
C TYR A 195 10.18 -15.10 26.73
N HIS A 196 9.78 -15.93 27.69
CA HIS A 196 8.45 -16.53 27.73
C HIS A 196 7.37 -15.48 28.00
N GLN A 197 7.56 -14.61 28.99
CA GLN A 197 6.64 -13.51 29.30
C GLN A 197 6.48 -12.57 28.11
N GLY A 198 7.59 -12.19 27.47
CA GLY A 198 7.54 -11.36 26.26
C GLY A 198 6.82 -12.04 25.10
N SER A 199 7.06 -13.34 24.90
CA SER A 199 6.41 -14.14 23.86
C SER A 199 4.90 -14.24 24.08
N VAL A 200 4.46 -14.54 25.31
CA VAL A 200 3.04 -14.61 25.66
C VAL A 200 2.34 -13.28 25.46
N ALA A 201 2.99 -12.17 25.83
CA ALA A 201 2.45 -10.83 25.63
C ALA A 201 2.30 -10.51 24.13
N LEU A 202 3.34 -10.76 23.32
CA LEU A 202 3.30 -10.56 21.87
C LEU A 202 2.23 -11.43 21.20
N ASP A 203 2.17 -12.73 21.51
CA ASP A 203 1.18 -13.64 20.95
C ASP A 203 -0.25 -13.23 21.34
N SER A 204 -0.45 -12.73 22.55
CA SER A 204 -1.75 -12.19 22.98
C SER A 204 -2.11 -10.88 22.26
N ALA A 205 -1.14 -10.01 21.98
CA ALA A 205 -1.37 -8.81 21.17
C ALA A 205 -1.81 -9.17 19.74
N ILE A 206 -1.09 -10.09 19.10
CA ILE A 206 -1.41 -10.59 17.75
C ILE A 206 -2.81 -11.22 17.74
N ARG A 207 -3.09 -12.16 18.66
CA ARG A 207 -4.40 -12.81 18.77
C ARG A 207 -5.54 -11.81 18.91
N ARG A 208 -5.38 -10.84 19.80
CA ARG A 208 -6.42 -9.84 20.06
C ARG A 208 -6.62 -8.87 18.90
N THR A 209 -5.57 -8.58 18.13
CA THR A 209 -5.68 -7.71 16.96
C THR A 209 -6.40 -8.41 15.82
N PHE A 210 -5.99 -9.63 15.46
CA PHE A 210 -6.55 -10.30 14.27
C PHE A 210 -7.79 -11.16 14.54
N PHE A 211 -7.96 -11.69 15.75
CA PHE A 211 -8.90 -12.78 16.05
C PHE A 211 -9.73 -12.49 17.30
N LYS A 212 -10.02 -11.21 17.58
CA LYS A 212 -10.72 -10.80 18.79
C LYS A 212 -12.08 -11.48 18.92
N ALA A 213 -12.84 -11.58 17.84
CA ALA A 213 -14.20 -12.12 17.88
C ALA A 213 -14.19 -13.64 18.17
N GLU A 214 -13.15 -14.34 17.71
CA GLU A 214 -13.09 -15.79 17.68
C GLU A 214 -12.27 -16.39 18.83
N LEU A 215 -11.22 -15.69 19.29
CA LEU A 215 -10.21 -16.23 20.22
C LEU A 215 -10.06 -15.45 21.54
N SER A 216 -10.81 -14.36 21.77
CA SER A 216 -10.64 -13.54 22.98
C SER A 216 -10.87 -14.32 24.27
N ARG A 217 -9.98 -14.10 25.25
CA ARG A 217 -10.12 -14.61 26.61
C ARG A 217 -10.65 -13.51 27.56
N PRO A 218 -11.44 -13.83 28.61
CA PRO A 218 -12.09 -12.85 29.48
C PRO A 218 -11.18 -11.86 30.22
N HIS A 219 -9.86 -12.10 30.27
CA HIS A 219 -8.89 -11.30 31.04
C HIS A 219 -7.64 -10.89 30.26
N GLU A 220 -7.69 -10.88 28.92
CA GLU A 220 -6.57 -10.38 28.13
C GLU A 220 -6.47 -8.85 28.21
N MET A 221 -5.26 -8.33 28.46
CA MET A 221 -4.96 -6.89 28.42
C MET A 221 -5.17 -6.31 27.01
N ALA A 222 -5.20 -4.99 26.90
CA ALA A 222 -5.27 -4.30 25.61
C ALA A 222 -4.02 -4.58 24.75
N SER A 223 -4.18 -4.70 23.43
CA SER A 223 -3.08 -5.03 22.49
C SER A 223 -1.88 -4.06 22.62
N PRO A 224 -2.06 -2.73 22.70
CA PRO A 224 -0.94 -1.79 22.89
C PRO A 224 -0.16 -2.03 24.21
N GLN A 225 -0.86 -2.40 25.29
CA GLN A 225 -0.23 -2.71 26.57
C GLN A 225 0.54 -4.03 26.51
N ASN A 226 0.02 -5.03 25.81
CA ASN A 226 0.73 -6.28 25.60
C ASN A 226 2.02 -6.08 24.79
N LEU A 227 2.03 -5.18 23.80
CA LEU A 227 3.24 -4.88 23.02
C LEU A 227 4.32 -4.16 23.83
N SER A 228 3.94 -3.23 24.71
CA SER A 228 4.92 -2.56 25.57
C SER A 228 5.53 -3.52 26.59
N VAL A 229 4.71 -4.39 27.20
CA VAL A 229 5.19 -5.48 28.07
C VAL A 229 6.13 -6.40 27.29
N GLY A 230 5.70 -6.88 26.11
CA GLY A 230 6.50 -7.75 25.26
C GLY A 230 7.88 -7.17 24.95
N LEU A 231 7.92 -5.90 24.53
CA LEU A 231 9.17 -5.19 24.26
C LEU A 231 10.05 -5.09 25.51
N ASN A 232 9.50 -4.70 26.66
CA ASN A 232 10.27 -4.53 27.89
C ASN A 232 10.92 -5.86 28.34
N GLU A 233 10.18 -6.96 28.26
CA GLU A 233 10.68 -8.29 28.59
C GLU A 233 11.82 -8.73 27.66
N PHE A 234 11.65 -8.56 26.35
CA PHE A 234 12.68 -8.87 25.38
C PHE A 234 13.93 -7.99 25.56
N MET A 235 13.76 -6.69 25.75
CA MET A 235 14.89 -5.78 25.98
C MET A 235 15.63 -6.09 27.27
N THR A 236 14.93 -6.50 28.33
CA THR A 236 15.54 -6.96 29.57
C THR A 236 16.42 -8.19 29.33
N LEU A 237 15.95 -9.15 28.54
CA LEU A 237 16.75 -10.31 28.14
C LEU A 237 17.99 -9.90 27.34
N MET A 238 17.82 -9.09 26.29
CA MET A 238 18.91 -8.68 25.41
C MET A 238 20.01 -7.90 26.15
N THR A 239 19.64 -7.13 27.18
CA THR A 239 20.58 -6.27 27.91
C THR A 239 21.19 -6.95 29.13
N LYS A 240 20.38 -7.62 29.97
CA LYS A 240 20.84 -8.22 31.24
C LYS A 240 21.30 -9.67 31.09
N PHE A 241 20.85 -10.36 30.05
CA PHE A 241 21.12 -11.77 29.79
C PHE A 241 21.73 -11.98 28.39
N SER A 242 22.56 -11.05 27.92
CA SER A 242 23.16 -11.03 26.57
C SER A 242 24.02 -12.24 26.21
N ARG A 243 24.45 -13.04 27.21
CA ARG A 243 25.18 -14.31 27.02
C ARG A 243 24.28 -15.54 27.04
N SER A 244 22.98 -15.36 27.24
CA SER A 244 22.05 -16.47 27.34
C SER A 244 21.81 -17.14 26.00
N SER A 245 21.53 -18.45 26.04
CA SER A 245 21.12 -19.20 24.86
C SER A 245 19.88 -18.61 24.19
N TRP A 246 18.98 -17.95 24.94
CA TRP A 246 17.71 -17.39 24.47
C TRP A 246 17.81 -16.06 23.71
N VAL A 247 19.01 -15.50 23.54
CA VAL A 247 19.20 -14.22 22.83
C VAL A 247 18.75 -14.32 21.37
N THR A 248 19.01 -15.46 20.72
CA THR A 248 18.69 -15.63 19.29
C THR A 248 17.18 -15.67 19.06
N GLU A 249 16.45 -16.45 19.86
CA GLU A 249 14.99 -16.53 19.79
C GLU A 249 14.32 -15.21 20.16
N THR A 250 14.88 -14.51 21.15
CA THR A 250 14.43 -13.17 21.53
C THR A 250 14.58 -12.18 20.39
N ALA A 251 15.71 -12.20 19.68
CA ALA A 251 15.92 -11.33 18.51
C ALA A 251 14.88 -11.59 17.40
N LEU A 252 14.51 -12.85 17.18
CA LEU A 252 13.45 -13.22 16.22
C LEU A 252 12.08 -12.70 16.67
N LYS A 253 11.75 -12.84 17.96
CA LYS A 253 10.49 -12.31 18.53
C LYS A 253 10.45 -10.78 18.52
N LEU A 254 11.59 -10.09 18.71
CA LEU A 254 11.69 -8.63 18.54
C LEU A 254 11.42 -8.21 17.10
N HIS A 255 11.94 -8.96 16.11
CA HIS A 255 11.67 -8.69 14.70
C HIS A 255 10.19 -8.93 14.35
N LEU A 256 9.57 -9.97 14.90
CA LEU A 256 8.12 -10.17 14.79
C LEU A 256 7.33 -9.02 15.43
N LEU A 257 7.73 -8.54 16.61
CA LEU A 257 7.10 -7.42 17.27
C LEU A 257 7.17 -6.14 16.43
N ASP A 258 8.32 -5.85 15.84
CA ASP A 258 8.54 -4.66 15.02
C ASP A 258 7.73 -4.71 13.71
N SER A 259 7.82 -5.83 12.98
CA SER A 259 7.02 -6.04 11.77
C SER A 259 5.51 -6.03 12.04
N PHE A 260 5.08 -6.52 13.21
CA PHE A 260 3.68 -6.42 13.63
C PHE A 260 3.25 -4.98 13.90
N ARG A 261 4.09 -4.15 14.51
CA ARG A 261 3.82 -2.71 14.67
C ARG A 261 3.66 -2.01 13.33
N ASP A 262 4.44 -2.39 12.33
CA ASP A 262 4.30 -1.83 10.98
C ASP A 262 3.00 -2.27 10.30
N VAL A 263 2.51 -3.50 10.56
CA VAL A 263 1.17 -3.92 10.12
C VAL A 263 0.06 -3.12 10.84
N LEU A 264 0.21 -2.80 12.13
CA LEU A 264 -0.76 -1.95 12.82
C LEU A 264 -0.83 -0.54 12.20
N LYS A 265 0.30 0.07 11.84
CA LYS A 265 0.33 1.35 11.12
C LYS A 265 -0.28 1.24 9.72
N LEU A 266 -0.17 0.08 9.09
CA LEU A 266 -0.79 -0.19 7.78
C LEU A 266 -2.31 -0.30 7.90
N ALA A 267 -2.81 -0.94 8.97
CA ALA A 267 -4.24 -1.05 9.27
C ALA A 267 -4.90 0.32 9.46
N GLU A 268 -4.22 1.25 10.14
CA GLU A 268 -4.69 2.64 10.29
C GLU A 268 -4.87 3.37 8.94
N ARG A 269 -4.20 2.90 7.87
CA ARG A 269 -4.29 3.49 6.53
C ARG A 269 -5.30 2.80 5.63
N TYR A 270 -5.67 1.55 5.93
CA TYR A 270 -6.51 0.72 5.07
C TYR A 270 -7.52 -0.05 5.91
N GLU A 271 -8.77 0.44 5.97
CA GLU A 271 -9.90 -0.29 6.56
C GLU A 271 -10.11 -1.68 5.91
N ALA A 272 -9.68 -1.83 4.65
CA ALA A 272 -9.76 -3.08 3.88
C ALA A 272 -8.96 -4.25 4.47
N LEU A 273 -8.07 -4.00 5.43
CA LEU A 273 -7.38 -5.07 6.18
C LEU A 273 -8.24 -5.72 7.27
N GLY A 274 -9.43 -5.17 7.56
CA GLY A 274 -10.37 -5.75 8.53
C GLY A 274 -9.84 -5.76 9.97
N LEU A 275 -8.89 -4.86 10.28
CA LEU A 275 -8.14 -4.76 11.54
C LEU A 275 -8.62 -3.62 12.43
#